data_AF-A0A2M8S8I4-F1
#
_entry.id   AF-A0A2M8S8I4-F1
#
_cell.length_a   1.000
_cell.length_b   1.000
_cell.length_c   1.000
_cell.angle_alpha   90.00
_cell.angle_beta   90.00
_cell.angle_gamma   90.00
#
_symmetry.space_group_name_H-M   'P 1'
#
loop_
_entity.id
_entity.type
_entity.pdbx_description
1 polymer ?
#
loop_
_entity_poly.entity_id
_entity_poly.type
_entity_poly.pdbx_seq_one_letter_code
_entity_poly.pdbx_strand_id
1 'polypeptide(L)'
;MSQYPTPESYSQPPRPPVVRVSTPNVKPYATYTLIGMTVLIYLLQLLGQQFNFDIVTSLGIKYGPSIRAGEVWRLVTPVFLHGS
;
A
#
# COMPACT_ATOMS: atom_id res chain seq x y z
N MET A 1 -12.96 64.38 -14.14
CA MET A 1 -12.01 63.25 -14.03
C MET A 1 -11.96 62.84 -12.57
N SER A 2 -12.57 61.71 -12.21
CA SER A 2 -12.58 61.22 -10.83
C SER A 2 -11.27 60.48 -10.56
N GLN A 3 -10.41 61.05 -9.72
CA GLN A 3 -9.16 60.43 -9.32
C GLN A 3 -9.45 59.41 -8.21
N TYR A 4 -9.32 58.13 -8.52
CA TYR A 4 -9.44 57.08 -7.52
C TYR A 4 -8.17 57.02 -6.67
N PRO A 5 -8.28 56.85 -5.34
CA PRO A 5 -7.10 56.67 -4.49
C PRO A 5 -6.42 55.34 -4.81
N THR A 6 -5.09 55.37 -4.92
CA THR A 6 -4.25 54.20 -5.20
C THR A 6 -4.36 53.21 -4.03
N PRO A 7 -4.60 51.91 -4.27
CA PRO A 7 -4.62 50.94 -3.18
C PRO A 7 -3.25 50.86 -2.54
N GLU A 8 -3.19 51.10 -1.22
CA GLU A 8 -1.97 50.98 -0.44
C GLU A 8 -1.39 49.57 -0.57
N SER A 9 -0.08 49.51 -0.79
CA SER A 9 0.64 48.26 -1.01
C SER A 9 0.71 47.48 0.31
N TYR A 10 -0.23 46.56 0.53
CA TYR A 10 -0.20 45.65 1.68
C TYR A 10 1.06 44.79 1.60
N SER A 11 2.00 45.01 2.51
CA SER A 11 3.22 44.21 2.63
C SER A 11 2.86 42.79 3.07
N GLN A 12 3.15 41.79 2.22
CA GLN A 12 2.91 40.38 2.55
C GLN A 12 3.93 39.93 3.63
N PRO A 13 3.50 39.29 4.73
CA PRO A 13 4.42 38.84 5.76
C PRO A 13 5.41 37.80 5.22
N PRO A 14 6.61 37.69 5.82
CA PRO A 14 7.63 36.73 5.36
C PRO A 14 7.11 35.29 5.44
N ARG A 15 7.20 34.54 4.33
CA ARG A 15 6.82 33.13 4.31
C ARG A 15 7.83 32.30 5.11
N PRO A 16 7.38 31.33 5.93
CA PRO A 16 8.30 30.46 6.67
C PRO A 16 9.18 29.65 5.69
N PRO A 17 10.44 29.38 6.05
CA PRO A 17 11.35 28.61 5.20
C PRO A 17 10.87 27.15 5.08
N VAL A 18 10.70 26.69 3.84
CA VAL A 18 10.39 25.29 3.55
C VAL A 18 11.65 24.43 3.66
N VAL A 19 11.73 23.57 4.68
CA VAL A 19 12.83 22.61 4.84
C VAL A 19 12.60 21.42 3.91
N ARG A 20 13.43 21.28 2.88
CA ARG A 20 13.40 20.12 1.99
C ARG A 20 14.29 19.03 2.58
N VAL A 21 13.70 17.91 2.97
CA VAL A 21 14.45 16.72 3.38
C VAL A 21 14.89 16.00 2.11
N SER A 22 16.20 15.81 1.94
CA SER A 22 16.75 15.00 0.85
C SER A 22 16.53 13.53 1.21
N THR A 23 15.76 12.81 0.40
CA THR A 23 15.58 11.36 0.58
C THR A 23 16.70 10.62 -0.15
N PRO A 24 17.33 9.62 0.49
CA PRO A 24 18.31 8.77 -0.18
C PRO A 24 17.69 8.09 -1.40
N ASN A 25 18.37 8.17 -2.54
CA ASN A 25 17.95 7.49 -3.77
C ASN A 25 18.38 6.03 -3.71
N VAL A 26 17.62 5.22 -2.97
CA VAL A 26 17.82 3.77 -2.88
C VAL A 26 16.73 3.04 -3.64
N LYS A 27 17.09 1.96 -4.33
CA LYS A 27 16.12 1.10 -5.03
C LYS A 27 15.46 0.15 -4.01
N PRO A 28 14.12 0.19 -3.84
CA PRO A 28 13.44 -0.60 -2.82
C PRO A 28 13.18 -2.04 -3.29
N TYR A 29 14.23 -2.85 -3.41
CA TYR A 29 14.14 -4.23 -3.91
C TYR A 29 13.10 -5.07 -3.15
N ALA A 30 13.09 -5.00 -1.81
CA ALA A 30 12.12 -5.73 -0.99
C ALA A 30 10.67 -5.38 -1.33
N THR A 31 10.38 -4.09 -1.56
CA THR A 31 9.04 -3.64 -1.95
C THR A 31 8.64 -4.22 -3.29
N TYR A 32 9.52 -4.19 -4.29
CA TYR A 32 9.23 -4.78 -5.60
C TYR A 32 9.05 -6.31 -5.53
N THR A 33 9.83 -7.00 -4.70
CA THR A 33 9.65 -8.44 -4.46
C THR A 33 8.30 -8.74 -3.81
N LEU A 34 7.91 -7.99 -2.79
CA LEU A 34 6.62 -8.16 -2.12
C LEU A 34 5.46 -7.91 -3.08
N ILE A 35 5.54 -6.85 -3.89
CA ILE A 35 4.54 -6.55 -4.93
C ILE A 35 4.45 -7.69 -5.95
N GLY A 36 5.58 -8.18 -6.47
CA GLY A 36 5.58 -9.30 -7.41
C GLY A 36 4.95 -10.56 -6.81
N MET A 37 5.24 -10.83 -5.54
CA MET A 37 4.69 -11.98 -4.82
C MET A 37 3.18 -11.86 -4.57
N THR A 38 2.69 -10.69 -4.15
CA THR A 38 1.24 -10.48 -3.94
C THR A 38 0.47 -10.61 -5.25
N VAL A 39 1.00 -10.04 -6.35
CA VAL A 39 0.39 -10.16 -7.68
C VAL A 39 0.34 -11.63 -8.12
N LEU A 40 1.44 -12.37 -7.98
CA LEU A 40 1.47 -13.79 -8.34
C LEU A 40 0.43 -14.60 -7.56
N ILE A 41 0.36 -14.42 -6.24
CA ILE A 41 -0.60 -15.14 -5.39
C ILE A 41 -2.04 -14.79 -5.77
N TYR A 42 -2.32 -13.51 -6.05
CA TYR A 42 -3.64 -13.09 -6.48
C TYR A 42 -4.05 -13.70 -7.83
N LEU A 43 -3.13 -13.81 -8.79
CA LEU A 43 -3.41 -14.51 -10.05
C LEU A 43 -3.74 -15.99 -9.82
N LEU A 44 -3.05 -16.66 -8.89
CA LEU A 44 -3.37 -18.04 -8.53
C LEU A 44 -4.73 -18.16 -7.85
N GLN A 45 -5.13 -17.19 -7.00
CA GLN A 45 -6.49 -17.13 -6.43
C GLN A 45 -7.55 -17.01 -7.54
N LEU A 46 -7.34 -16.10 -8.49
CA LEU A 46 -8.24 -15.92 -9.65
C LEU A 46 -8.40 -17.23 -10.43
N LEU A 47 -7.30 -17.93 -10.73
CA LEU A 47 -7.34 -19.25 -11.38
C LEU A 47 -8.13 -20.26 -10.56
N GLY A 48 -7.87 -20.37 -9.25
CA GLY A 48 -8.58 -21.30 -8.36
C GLY A 48 -10.08 -21.02 -8.32
N GLN A 49 -10.50 -19.75 -8.30
CA GLN A 49 -11.89 -19.35 -8.38
C GLN A 49 -12.56 -19.78 -9.69
N GLN A 50 -11.86 -19.69 -10.83
CA GLN A 50 -12.39 -20.19 -12.11
C GLN A 50 -12.70 -21.69 -12.07
N PHE A 51 -11.93 -22.47 -11.30
CA PHE A 51 -12.13 -23.91 -11.15
C PHE A 51 -13.01 -24.31 -9.94
N ASN A 52 -13.66 -23.34 -9.26
CA ASN A 52 -14.39 -23.54 -8.01
C ASN A 52 -13.57 -24.24 -6.90
N PHE A 53 -12.25 -24.13 -6.97
CA PHE A 53 -11.32 -24.77 -6.05
C PHE A 53 -10.20 -23.81 -5.69
N ASP A 54 -10.46 -22.97 -4.69
CA ASP A 54 -9.50 -21.96 -4.23
C ASP A 54 -8.54 -22.55 -3.17
N ILE A 55 -7.57 -23.35 -3.63
CA ILE A 55 -6.49 -23.88 -2.77
C ILE A 55 -5.72 -22.78 -2.07
N VAL A 56 -5.48 -21.69 -2.79
CA VAL A 56 -4.61 -20.61 -2.32
C VAL A 56 -5.23 -19.94 -1.12
N THR A 57 -6.52 -19.62 -1.20
CA THR A 57 -7.26 -19.07 -0.07
C THR A 57 -7.43 -20.10 1.05
N SER A 58 -7.81 -21.35 0.75
CA SER A 58 -8.00 -22.36 1.80
C SER A 58 -6.73 -22.70 2.60
N LEU A 59 -5.55 -22.69 1.97
CA LEU A 59 -4.27 -22.89 2.64
C LEU A 59 -3.73 -21.63 3.32
N GLY A 60 -3.95 -20.46 2.71
CA GLY A 60 -3.36 -19.20 3.18
C GLY A 60 -4.20 -18.46 4.22
N ILE A 61 -5.50 -18.76 4.33
CA ILE A 61 -6.42 -18.05 5.23
C ILE A 61 -6.08 -18.33 6.70
N LYS A 62 -6.30 -17.33 7.54
CA LYS A 62 -6.14 -17.46 8.99
C LYS A 62 -7.25 -18.34 9.58
N TYR A 63 -6.94 -19.61 9.82
CA TYR A 63 -7.86 -20.57 10.45
C TYR A 63 -7.31 -21.04 11.81
N GLY A 64 -8.06 -20.73 12.87
CA GLY A 64 -7.64 -20.94 14.27
C GLY A 64 -7.31 -22.39 14.65
N PRO A 65 -8.18 -23.37 14.33
CA PRO A 65 -7.89 -24.79 14.62
C PRO A 65 -6.62 -25.29 13.93
N SER A 66 -6.40 -24.95 12.66
CA SER A 66 -5.16 -25.28 11.94
C SER A 66 -3.92 -24.64 12.58
N ILE A 67 -4.00 -23.38 13.02
CA ILE A 67 -2.88 -22.73 13.72
C ILE A 67 -2.55 -23.48 15.02
N ARG A 68 -3.58 -23.89 15.78
CA ARG A 68 -3.40 -24.72 16.99
C ARG A 68 -2.83 -26.11 16.68
N ALA A 69 -3.09 -26.63 15.48
CA ALA A 69 -2.52 -27.87 14.97
C ALA A 69 -1.09 -27.71 14.42
N GLY A 70 -0.50 -26.51 14.47
CA GLY A 70 0.89 -26.26 14.06
C GLY A 70 1.06 -25.54 12.73
N GLU A 71 -0.02 -25.14 12.05
CA GLU A 71 0.03 -24.40 10.79
C GLU A 71 0.36 -22.90 11.00
N VAL A 72 1.53 -22.62 11.59
CA VAL A 72 1.95 -21.27 12.04
C VAL A 72 2.15 -20.27 10.88
N TRP A 73 2.41 -20.76 9.66
CA TRP A 73 2.52 -19.91 8.48
C TRP A 73 1.23 -19.11 8.21
N ARG A 74 0.07 -19.61 8.66
CA ARG A 74 -1.24 -18.93 8.55
C ARG A 74 -1.32 -17.59 9.31
N LEU A 75 -0.31 -17.27 10.12
CA LEU A 75 -0.18 -15.95 10.75
C LEU A 75 0.38 -14.90 9.79
N VAL A 76 1.09 -15.32 8.73
CA VAL A 76 1.77 -14.44 7.78
C VAL A 76 1.15 -14.53 6.39
N THR A 77 0.79 -15.74 5.93
CA THR A 77 0.22 -15.94 4.58
C THR A 77 -1.01 -15.07 4.25
N PRO A 78 -1.90 -14.70 5.19
CA PRO A 78 -3.02 -13.82 4.88
C PRO A 78 -2.61 -12.44 4.36
N VAL A 79 -1.38 -11.97 4.62
CA VAL A 79 -0.87 -10.68 4.11
C VAL A 79 -0.81 -10.65 2.59
N PHE A 80 -0.68 -11.83 1.94
CA PHE A 80 -0.60 -11.93 0.49
C PHE A 80 -1.95 -12.21 -0.18
N LEU A 81 -2.97 -12.64 0.59
CA LEU A 81 -4.29 -12.94 0.07
C LEU A 81 -5.10 -11.65 -0.11
N HIS A 82 -5.82 -11.53 -1.22
CA HIS A 82 -6.76 -10.44 -1.45
C HIS A 82 -8.18 -11.00 -1.59
N GLY A 83 -9.14 -10.41 -0.87
CA GLY A 83 -10.56 -10.71 -0.99
C GLY A 83 -11.21 -9.68 -1.91
N SER A 84 -11.67 -10.12 -3.08
CA SER A 84 -12.34 -9.33 -4.12
C SER A 84 -13.80 -9.70 -4.22
#